data_AF-A0A846Q720-F1
#
_entry.id   AF-A0A846Q720-F1
#
_cell.length_a   1.000
_cell.length_b   1.000
_cell.length_c   1.000
_cell.angle_alpha   90.00
_cell.angle_beta   90.00
_cell.angle_gamma   90.00
#
_symmetry.space_group_name_H-M   'P 1'
#
loop_
_entity.id
_entity.type
_entity.pdbx_description
1 polymer ?
#
loop_
_entity_poly.entity_id
_entity_poly.type
_entity_poly.pdbx_seq_one_letter_code
_entity_poly.pdbx_strand_id
1 'polypeptide(L)'
;MIESYDVGSLPLVSDAKKYLEGATRFGSYPTDDSVRYFERRVIDGFLDKIWAGIDVPNYTQFRDMNEMFLEMIKGVERMKGGFMETGILSIKEGKDAIPEVVAIKKGSQEIWERTG
;
A
#
# COMPACT_ATOMS: atom_id res chain seq x y z
N MET A 1 9.04 -18.14 -23.78
CA MET A 1 9.67 -17.64 -22.54
C MET A 1 8.63 -17.82 -21.44
N ILE A 2 9.01 -18.28 -20.25
CA ILE A 2 8.09 -18.39 -19.11
C ILE A 2 8.29 -17.14 -18.27
N GLU A 3 7.25 -16.35 -18.07
CA GLU A 3 7.28 -15.15 -17.25
C GLU A 3 7.13 -15.50 -15.77
N SER A 4 7.87 -14.78 -14.93
CA SER A 4 7.83 -14.88 -13.48
C SER A 4 7.01 -13.73 -12.87
N TYR A 5 6.26 -14.06 -11.83
CA TYR A 5 5.42 -13.11 -11.10
C TYR A 5 5.42 -13.46 -9.59
N ASP A 6 5.17 -12.46 -8.76
CA ASP A 6 4.93 -12.63 -7.32
C ASP A 6 3.44 -12.49 -6.96
N VAL A 7 3.09 -12.75 -5.70
CA VAL A 7 1.72 -12.68 -5.18
C VAL A 7 1.42 -11.40 -4.38
N GLY A 8 2.28 -10.38 -4.46
CA GLY A 8 2.09 -9.03 -3.91
C GLY A 8 2.80 -8.79 -2.59
N SER A 9 2.56 -9.62 -1.58
CA SER A 9 3.03 -9.36 -0.21
C SER A 9 4.55 -9.50 -0.04
N LEU A 10 5.15 -8.61 0.75
CA LEU A 10 6.55 -8.70 1.18
C LEU A 10 6.66 -8.56 2.72
N PRO A 11 7.69 -9.15 3.36
CA PRO A 11 7.95 -8.92 4.77
C PRO A 11 8.39 -7.47 5.03
N LEU A 12 7.79 -6.83 6.02
CA LEU A 12 8.20 -5.49 6.44
C LEU A 12 9.36 -5.57 7.44
N VAL A 13 10.59 -5.31 6.98
CA VAL A 13 11.82 -5.35 7.82
C VAL A 13 12.10 -3.98 8.47
N SER A 14 11.06 -3.20 8.77
CA SER A 14 11.21 -1.78 9.12
C SER A 14 10.15 -1.32 10.13
N ASP A 15 10.08 -0.01 10.43
CA ASP A 15 9.14 0.56 11.42
C ASP A 15 7.68 0.40 10.94
N ALA A 16 7.05 -0.69 11.39
CA ALA A 16 5.68 -1.04 11.05
C ALA A 16 4.68 0.01 11.50
N LYS A 17 4.89 0.65 12.65
CA LYS A 17 3.99 1.66 13.18
C LYS A 17 3.99 2.89 12.28
N LYS A 18 5.18 3.38 11.92
CA LYS A 18 5.33 4.52 11.01
C LYS A 18 4.78 4.22 9.61
N TYR A 19 4.96 2.99 9.13
CA TYR A 19 4.39 2.56 7.84
C TYR A 19 2.85 2.60 7.86
N LEU A 20 2.21 2.01 8.87
CA LEU A 20 0.75 1.97 8.99
C LEU A 20 0.15 3.37 9.19
N GLU A 21 0.82 4.22 9.97
CA GLU A 21 0.44 5.63 10.13
C GLU A 21 0.50 6.37 8.79
N GLY A 22 1.56 6.17 8.02
CA GLY A 22 1.71 6.73 6.68
C GLY A 22 0.63 6.28 5.71
N ALA A 23 0.32 4.97 5.68
CA ALA A 23 -0.76 4.42 4.87
C ALA A 23 -2.13 5.03 5.23
N THR A 24 -2.38 5.25 6.53
CA THR A 24 -3.62 5.84 7.03
C THR A 24 -3.76 7.31 6.64
N ARG A 25 -2.67 8.08 6.74
CA ARG A 25 -2.60 9.52 6.45
C ARG A 25 -2.44 9.84 4.97
N PHE A 26 -2.14 8.84 4.15
CA PHE A 26 -1.98 8.98 2.71
C PHE A 26 -3.19 9.65 2.06
N GLY A 27 -2.93 10.62 1.18
CA GLY A 27 -3.92 11.47 0.51
C GLY A 27 -4.33 12.71 1.30
N SER A 28 -4.39 12.63 2.63
CA SER A 28 -4.82 13.74 3.49
C SER A 28 -3.66 14.62 3.96
N TYR A 29 -2.47 14.05 4.17
CA TYR A 29 -1.31 14.76 4.71
C TYR A 29 -0.04 14.51 3.88
N PRO A 30 0.05 15.05 2.65
CA PRO A 30 1.12 14.70 1.69
C PRO A 30 2.54 15.08 2.14
N THR A 31 2.68 16.04 3.06
CA THR A 31 3.97 16.48 3.60
C THR A 31 4.37 15.77 4.90
N ASP A 32 3.55 14.83 5.38
CA ASP A 32 3.80 14.08 6.61
C ASP A 32 4.98 13.11 6.41
N ASP A 33 5.83 13.01 7.44
CA ASP A 33 7.01 12.16 7.40
C ASP A 33 6.68 10.66 7.34
N SER A 34 5.58 10.24 7.98
CA SER A 34 5.06 8.88 7.88
C SER A 34 4.56 8.57 6.47
N VAL A 35 3.94 9.53 5.78
CA VAL A 35 3.45 9.37 4.40
C VAL A 35 4.63 9.20 3.44
N ARG A 36 5.67 10.04 3.54
CA ARG A 36 6.89 9.88 2.75
C ARG A 36 7.57 8.54 3.01
N TYR A 37 7.61 8.13 4.28
CA TYR A 37 8.18 6.84 4.67
C TYR A 37 7.40 5.68 4.06
N PHE A 38 6.07 5.70 4.13
CA PHE A 38 5.20 4.73 3.48
C PHE A 38 5.45 4.67 1.96
N GLU A 39 5.39 5.82 1.26
CA GLU A 39 5.62 5.90 -0.19
C GLU A 39 6.98 5.30 -0.57
N ARG A 40 8.03 5.69 0.17
CA ARG A 40 9.39 5.22 -0.08
C ARG A 40 9.51 3.71 0.10
N ARG A 41 8.94 3.15 1.16
CA ARG A 41 8.98 1.69 1.41
C ARG A 41 8.27 0.91 0.31
N VAL A 42 7.12 1.40 -0.17
CA VAL A 42 6.38 0.75 -1.27
C VAL A 42 7.21 0.75 -2.56
N ILE A 43 7.79 1.89 -2.92
CA ILE A 43 8.63 2.04 -4.12
C ILE A 43 9.89 1.17 -4.02
N ASP A 44 10.60 1.23 -2.90
CA ASP A 44 11.82 0.42 -2.70
C ASP A 44 11.49 -1.08 -2.78
N GLY A 45 10.41 -1.54 -2.16
CA GLY A 45 10.00 -2.95 -2.26
C GLY A 45 9.57 -3.37 -3.67
N PHE A 46 9.02 -2.45 -4.47
CA PHE A 46 8.68 -2.73 -5.87
C PHE A 46 9.95 -2.85 -6.73
N LEU A 47 10.94 -2.00 -6.47
CA LEU A 47 12.24 -2.06 -7.12
C LEU A 47 13.02 -3.32 -6.74
N ASP A 48 12.96 -3.73 -5.47
CA ASP A 48 13.56 -5.00 -5.02
C ASP A 48 13.02 -6.19 -5.82
N LYS A 49 11.71 -6.21 -6.14
CA LYS A 49 11.10 -7.24 -6.99
C LYS A 49 11.64 -7.21 -8.43
N ILE A 50 11.75 -6.03 -9.03
CA ILE A 50 12.30 -5.86 -10.38
C ILE A 50 13.75 -6.34 -10.41
N TRP A 51 14.57 -5.91 -9.44
CA TRP A 51 15.98 -6.27 -9.37
C TRP A 51 16.22 -7.74 -9.01
N ALA A 52 15.26 -8.40 -8.38
CA ALA A 52 15.25 -9.85 -8.21
C ALA A 52 14.97 -10.62 -9.53
N GLY A 53 14.63 -9.91 -10.61
CA GLY A 53 14.36 -10.50 -11.92
C GLY A 53 12.93 -10.97 -12.12
N ILE A 54 11.96 -10.43 -11.37
CA ILE A 54 10.53 -10.72 -11.57
C ILE A 54 10.04 -9.95 -12.80
N ASP A 55 9.53 -10.67 -13.80
CA ASP A 55 9.11 -10.09 -15.08
C ASP A 55 7.87 -9.20 -14.93
N VAL A 56 6.90 -9.63 -14.11
CA VAL A 56 5.65 -8.91 -13.85
C VAL A 56 5.45 -8.74 -12.33
N PRO A 57 6.10 -7.75 -11.71
CA PRO A 57 5.99 -7.52 -10.28
C PRO A 57 4.60 -6.99 -9.90
N ASN A 58 3.98 -7.58 -8.88
CA ASN A 58 2.76 -7.03 -8.29
C ASN A 58 3.08 -5.83 -7.39
N TYR A 59 2.08 -4.97 -7.14
CA TYR A 59 2.26 -3.86 -6.19
C TYR A 59 2.68 -4.39 -4.83
N THR A 60 3.56 -3.66 -4.16
CA THR A 60 4.11 -4.08 -2.88
C THR A 60 3.10 -3.90 -1.77
N GLN A 61 2.74 -4.99 -1.08
CA GLN A 61 1.87 -4.95 0.10
C GLN A 61 2.64 -5.40 1.35
N PHE A 62 2.72 -4.53 2.36
CA PHE A 62 3.38 -4.82 3.64
C PHE A 62 2.41 -4.97 4.83
N ARG A 63 1.12 -4.64 4.64
CA ARG A 63 0.11 -4.62 5.69
C ARG A 63 -1.01 -5.62 5.42
N ASP A 64 -1.83 -5.88 6.44
CA ASP A 64 -2.97 -6.77 6.35
C ASP A 64 -3.96 -6.32 5.26
N MET A 65 -4.30 -7.25 4.36
CA MET A 65 -5.18 -6.97 3.23
C MET A 65 -6.62 -6.67 3.67
N ASN A 66 -7.13 -7.34 4.69
CA ASN A 66 -8.49 -7.11 5.17
C ASN A 66 -8.60 -5.74 5.81
N GLU A 67 -7.66 -5.37 6.68
CA GLU A 67 -7.60 -4.03 7.27
C GLU A 67 -7.52 -2.96 6.17
N MET A 68 -6.66 -3.16 5.16
CA MET A 68 -6.54 -2.23 4.03
C MET A 68 -7.87 -1.92 3.35
N PHE A 69 -8.68 -2.93 3.02
CA PHE A 69 -9.95 -2.71 2.33
C PHE A 69 -11.09 -2.30 3.28
N LEU A 70 -11.20 -2.93 4.45
CA LEU A 70 -12.31 -2.68 5.38
C LEU A 70 -12.21 -1.29 6.01
N GLU A 71 -11.01 -0.77 6.24
CA GLU A 71 -10.83 0.61 6.73
C GLU A 71 -11.27 1.67 5.72
N MET A 72 -11.33 1.35 4.42
CA MET A 72 -11.80 2.27 3.37
C MET A 72 -13.34 2.37 3.34
N ILE A 73 -14.05 1.45 4.00
CA ILE A 73 -15.51 1.37 3.98
C ILE A 73 -16.09 2.16 5.18
N LYS A 74 -16.95 3.12 4.88
CA LYS A 74 -17.82 3.80 5.86
C LYS A 74 -18.95 2.84 6.24
N GLY A 75 -19.30 2.80 7.52
CA GLY A 75 -20.25 1.84 8.05
C GLY A 75 -19.62 0.50 8.41
N VAL A 76 -18.30 0.38 8.38
CA VAL A 76 -17.53 -0.75 8.92
C VAL A 76 -16.63 -0.26 10.04
N GLU A 77 -16.70 -0.91 11.21
CA GLU A 77 -15.88 -0.58 12.38
C GLU A 77 -15.18 -1.82 12.95
N ARG A 78 -13.96 -1.63 13.44
CA ARG A 78 -13.20 -2.67 14.13
C ARG A 78 -13.65 -2.75 15.59
N MET A 79 -14.19 -3.90 15.98
CA MET A 79 -14.56 -4.23 17.35
C MET A 79 -13.66 -5.37 17.88
N LYS A 80 -13.76 -5.68 19.18
CA LYS A 80 -12.90 -6.70 19.84
C LYS A 80 -12.95 -8.11 19.20
N GLY A 81 -13.96 -8.41 18.38
CA GLY A 81 -14.13 -9.69 17.68
C GLY A 81 -13.86 -9.65 16.16
N GLY A 82 -13.45 -8.50 15.60
CA GLY A 82 -13.30 -8.32 14.15
C GLY A 82 -14.05 -7.09 13.65
N PHE A 83 -14.24 -7.01 12.34
CA PHE A 83 -14.98 -5.92 11.71
C PHE A 83 -16.48 -6.21 11.73
N MET A 84 -17.29 -5.21 12.06
CA MET A 84 -18.76 -5.27 12.01
C MET A 84 -19.34 -4.14 11.17
N GLU A 85 -20.47 -4.42 10.52
CA GLU A 85 -21.31 -3.41 9.89
C GLU A 85 -22.03 -2.59 10.97
N THR A 86 -21.79 -1.28 10.97
CA THR A 86 -22.38 -0.31 11.90
C THR A 86 -23.26 0.74 11.20
N GLY A 87 -23.36 0.71 9.87
CA GLY A 87 -24.19 1.65 9.10
C GLY A 87 -24.17 1.38 7.61
N ILE A 88 -24.68 2.34 6.82
CA ILE A 88 -24.77 2.19 5.36
C ILE A 88 -23.37 2.11 4.74
N LEU A 89 -23.10 0.96 4.12
CA LEU A 89 -21.84 0.67 3.45
C LEU A 89 -21.63 1.60 2.26
N SER A 90 -20.55 2.37 2.31
CA SER A 90 -20.10 3.28 1.25
C SER A 90 -18.59 3.48 1.34
N ILE A 91 -17.95 3.97 0.29
CA ILE A 91 -16.52 4.30 0.35
C ILE A 91 -16.34 5.61 1.13
N LYS A 92 -15.37 5.66 2.04
CA LYS A 92 -14.98 6.90 2.73
C LYS A 92 -14.46 7.89 1.70
N GLU A 93 -14.86 9.15 1.82
CA GLU A 93 -14.40 10.22 0.93
C GLU A 93 -12.86 10.29 0.90
N GLY A 94 -12.28 10.35 -0.29
CA GLY A 94 -10.82 10.37 -0.50
C GLY A 94 -10.10 9.04 -0.23
N LYS A 95 -10.83 7.93 -0.04
CA LYS A 95 -10.30 6.57 0.14
C LYS A 95 -10.78 5.61 -0.95
N ASP A 96 -10.87 6.10 -2.18
CA ASP A 96 -11.32 5.35 -3.37
C ASP A 96 -10.18 4.63 -4.12
N ALA A 97 -8.94 4.81 -3.67
CA ALA A 97 -7.75 4.17 -4.24
C ALA A 97 -6.89 3.50 -3.17
N ILE A 98 -6.23 2.39 -3.56
CA ILE A 98 -5.26 1.70 -2.71
C ILE A 98 -3.98 2.55 -2.62
N PRO A 99 -3.58 3.00 -1.41
CA PRO A 99 -2.41 3.87 -1.23
C PRO A 99 -1.12 3.34 -1.88
N GLU A 100 -0.88 2.03 -1.79
CA GLU A 100 0.30 1.36 -2.32
C GLU A 100 0.39 1.47 -3.85
N VAL A 101 -0.74 1.29 -4.55
CA VAL A 101 -0.82 1.44 -6.02
C VAL A 101 -0.59 2.89 -6.42
N VAL A 102 -1.17 3.84 -5.67
CA VAL A 102 -0.98 5.26 -5.94
C VAL A 102 0.47 5.69 -5.70
N ALA A 103 1.14 5.17 -4.68
CA ALA A 103 2.55 5.43 -4.40
C ALA A 103 3.45 4.99 -5.57
N ILE A 104 3.24 3.78 -6.11
CA ILE A 104 3.97 3.30 -7.30
C ILE A 104 3.68 4.19 -8.50
N LYS A 105 2.42 4.56 -8.73
CA LYS A 105 2.05 5.45 -9.84
C LYS A 105 2.75 6.81 -9.73
N LYS A 106 2.79 7.42 -8.54
CA LYS A 106 3.51 8.67 -8.29
C LYS A 106 5.02 8.53 -8.50
N GLY A 107 5.60 7.40 -8.07
CA GLY A 107 7.01 7.06 -8.22
C GLY A 107 7.40 6.49 -9.58
N SER A 108 6.47 6.41 -10.54
CA SER A 108 6.70 5.71 -11.83
C SER A 108 7.88 6.26 -12.62
N GLN A 109 8.09 7.58 -12.60
CA GLN A 109 9.27 8.19 -13.22
C GLN A 109 10.57 7.73 -12.55
N GLU A 110 10.66 7.75 -11.21
CA GLU A 110 11.84 7.26 -10.48
C GLU A 110 12.09 5.77 -10.78
N ILE A 111 11.03 4.97 -10.81
CA ILE A 111 11.12 3.53 -11.06
C ILE A 111 11.70 3.29 -12.45
N TRP A 112 11.17 3.98 -13.48
CA TRP A 112 11.67 3.90 -14.84
C TRP A 112 13.15 4.31 -14.93
N GLU A 113 13.50 5.47 -14.37
CA GLU A 113 14.89 5.97 -14.36
C GLU A 113 15.89 4.98 -13.71
N ARG A 114 15.44 4.18 -12.75
CA ARG A 114 16.28 3.19 -12.03
C ARG A 114 16.31 1.80 -12.65
N THR A 115 15.38 1.49 -13.56
CA THR A 115 15.21 0.11 -14.07
C THR A 115 15.34 -0.02 -15.58
N GLY A 116 15.28 1.09 -16.32
CA GLY A 116 15.38 1.11 -17.78
C GLY A 116 14.02 0.96 -18.43
#